data_AF-A0A351F926-F1
#
_entry.id   AF-A0A351F926-F1
#
_cell.length_a   1.000
_cell.length_b   1.000
_cell.length_c   1.000
_cell.angle_alpha   90.00
_cell.angle_beta   90.00
_cell.angle_gamma   90.00
#
_symmetry.space_group_name_H-M   'P 1'
#
loop_
_entity.id
_entity.type
_entity.pdbx_description
1 polymer ?
#
loop_
_entity_poly.entity_id
_entity_poly.type
_entity_poly.pdbx_seq_one_letter_code
_entity_poly.pdbx_strand_id
1 'polypeptide(L)'
;QVSDVSVDDLVTMMVGRTVQNTYQHEDAPDSYDGEEVIFEVKNLSRKDNKVKDVSFKLHKGEIVGFSGLVGSGRSEMMNSIFGAEPKSSGEVFIKGKKVNIKSPYSAIKNGLAMVTENRRETGFFHNFDIKQNISILPFIKSSTLGGAGGLTSSKFEKECAEAQKKSLNIKCYSVDQGITELSGGNQQKVILGKWVAADSQIIIFDEPTKGIDIGSKSEIYTLMRKLADEGKGVLVVSSELPELLAVCDTINVFREGRIVKTFPHREATEENIIKASTADIA
;
A
#
# COMPACT_ATOMS: atom_id res chain seq x y z
N GLN A 1 24.92 -3.65 -44.17
CA GLN A 1 24.73 -4.74 -43.20
C GLN A 1 23.95 -4.17 -42.04
N VAL A 2 22.63 -4.41 -42.02
CA VAL A 2 21.79 -4.11 -40.86
C VAL A 2 21.90 -5.37 -40.02
N SER A 3 22.60 -5.28 -38.88
CA SER A 3 22.77 -6.37 -37.94
C SER A 3 21.41 -6.85 -37.43
N ASP A 4 21.23 -8.16 -37.33
CA ASP A 4 20.04 -8.83 -36.81
C ASP A 4 19.66 -8.25 -35.44
N VAL A 5 18.65 -7.39 -35.41
CA VAL A 5 18.03 -6.91 -34.18
C VAL A 5 17.08 -8.00 -33.73
N SER A 6 17.37 -8.63 -32.60
CA SER A 6 16.50 -9.67 -32.04
C SER A 6 15.20 -9.07 -31.52
N VAL A 7 14.17 -9.90 -31.32
CA VAL A 7 12.92 -9.46 -30.69
C VAL A 7 13.18 -8.90 -29.28
N ASP A 8 14.16 -9.45 -28.56
CA ASP A 8 14.57 -8.97 -27.24
C ASP A 8 15.24 -7.59 -27.29
N ASP A 9 15.99 -7.28 -28.35
CA ASP A 9 16.57 -5.96 -28.57
C ASP A 9 15.49 -4.92 -28.89
N LEU A 10 14.49 -5.29 -29.69
CA LEU A 10 13.31 -4.46 -29.98
C LEU A 10 12.49 -4.18 -28.71
N VAL A 11 12.28 -5.19 -27.86
CA VAL A 11 11.62 -5.05 -26.56
C VAL A 11 12.43 -4.12 -25.65
N THR A 12 13.75 -4.28 -25.59
CA THR A 12 14.64 -3.44 -24.77
C THR A 12 14.65 -1.98 -25.25
N MET A 13 14.60 -1.75 -26.56
CA MET A 13 14.52 -0.43 -27.17
C MET A 13 13.14 0.24 -26.98
N MET A 14 12.06 -0.53 -26.98
CA MET A 14 10.69 -0.04 -26.74
C MET A 14 10.43 0.27 -25.25
N VAL A 15 11.06 -0.46 -24.34
CA VAL A 15 10.81 -0.37 -22.89
C VAL A 15 11.70 0.68 -22.21
N GLY A 16 12.74 1.18 -22.86
CA GLY A 16 13.50 2.34 -22.38
C GLY A 16 14.12 2.10 -21.00
N ARG A 17 15.30 1.45 -20.99
CA ARG A 17 15.95 0.87 -19.80
C ARG A 17 15.06 -0.18 -19.17
N THR A 18 15.51 -1.42 -19.22
CA THR A 18 15.20 -2.42 -18.20
C THR A 18 15.45 -1.74 -16.85
N VAL A 19 14.38 -1.24 -16.21
CA VAL A 19 14.33 -1.25 -14.76
C VAL A 19 14.40 -2.74 -14.49
N GLN A 20 15.62 -3.23 -14.31
CA GLN A 20 15.81 -4.46 -13.56
C GLN A 20 14.94 -4.26 -12.33
N ASN A 21 13.93 -5.10 -12.19
CA ASN A 21 13.11 -5.18 -10.98
C ASN A 21 14.03 -5.70 -9.88
N THR A 22 15.02 -4.89 -9.52
CA THR A 22 15.98 -5.19 -8.48
C THR A 22 15.16 -5.16 -7.23
N TYR A 23 15.02 -6.35 -6.66
CA TYR A 23 14.40 -6.53 -5.39
C TYR A 23 15.00 -5.53 -4.39
N GLN A 24 14.14 -4.78 -3.72
CA GLN A 24 14.55 -3.65 -2.88
C GLN A 24 15.15 -4.10 -1.54
N HIS A 25 15.28 -5.40 -1.29
CA HIS A 25 15.74 -5.95 -0.02
C HIS A 25 16.66 -7.17 -0.21
N GLU A 26 17.83 -6.97 -0.85
CA GLU A 26 18.75 -8.06 -1.19
C GLU A 26 19.14 -8.98 -0.01
N ASP A 27 19.19 -8.44 1.22
CA ASP A 27 19.54 -9.16 2.44
C ASP A 27 18.33 -9.74 3.21
N ALA A 28 17.14 -9.78 2.61
CA ALA A 28 15.93 -10.27 3.27
C ALA A 28 16.11 -11.73 3.77
N PRO A 29 15.67 -12.05 5.00
CA PRO A 29 15.64 -13.42 5.47
C PRO A 29 14.58 -14.24 4.72
N ASP A 30 14.78 -15.56 4.66
CA ASP A 30 13.79 -16.48 4.06
C ASP A 30 12.51 -16.62 4.91
N SER A 31 12.57 -16.27 6.19
CA SER A 31 11.44 -16.28 7.12
C SER A 31 11.59 -15.20 8.19
N TYR A 32 10.44 -14.66 8.61
CA TYR A 32 10.31 -13.70 9.70
C TYR A 32 9.70 -14.31 10.98
N ASP A 33 9.58 -15.64 11.08
CA ASP A 33 8.90 -16.33 12.21
C ASP A 33 9.51 -16.03 13.59
N GLY A 34 10.76 -15.59 13.65
CA GLY A 34 11.45 -15.17 14.87
C GLY A 34 11.29 -13.68 15.23
N GLU A 35 10.74 -12.88 14.32
CA GLU A 35 10.60 -11.43 14.46
C GLU A 35 9.31 -11.03 15.18
N GLU A 36 9.26 -9.78 15.65
CA GLU A 36 8.07 -9.25 16.34
C GLU A 36 6.88 -9.15 15.38
N VAL A 37 5.76 -9.81 15.71
CA VAL A 37 4.48 -9.64 15.00
C VAL A 37 3.87 -8.28 15.34
N ILE A 38 3.91 -7.34 14.40
CA ILE A 38 3.37 -6.00 14.58
C ILE A 38 1.91 -5.86 14.15
N PHE A 39 1.46 -6.74 13.26
CA PHE A 39 0.07 -6.78 12.78
C PHE A 39 -0.37 -8.22 12.48
N GLU A 40 -1.57 -8.58 12.91
CA GLU A 40 -2.11 -9.92 12.72
C GLU A 40 -3.61 -9.85 12.44
N VAL A 41 -4.05 -10.63 11.46
CA VAL A 41 -5.46 -10.83 11.11
C VAL A 41 -5.81 -12.29 11.31
N LYS A 42 -6.91 -12.57 12.02
CA LYS A 42 -7.41 -13.93 12.27
C LYS A 42 -8.83 -14.10 11.76
N ASN A 43 -9.05 -15.15 10.97
CA ASN A 43 -10.36 -15.65 10.54
C ASN A 43 -11.29 -14.55 9.99
N LEU A 44 -10.72 -13.62 9.23
CA LEU A 44 -11.44 -12.50 8.64
C LEU A 44 -12.36 -13.02 7.54
N SER A 45 -13.65 -12.73 7.68
CA SER A 45 -14.65 -12.98 6.65
C SER A 45 -15.50 -11.75 6.43
N ARG A 46 -15.87 -11.47 5.18
CA ARG A 46 -16.80 -10.39 4.82
C ARG A 46 -18.24 -10.86 4.86
N LYS A 47 -19.17 -9.91 5.07
CA LYS A 47 -20.61 -10.20 5.00
C LYS A 47 -21.10 -10.64 3.61
N ASP A 48 -20.45 -10.14 2.55
CA ASP A 48 -20.77 -10.46 1.15
C ASP A 48 -20.08 -11.74 0.65
N ASN A 49 -19.39 -12.47 1.54
CA ASN A 49 -18.61 -13.67 1.22
C ASN A 49 -17.49 -13.48 0.18
N LYS A 50 -17.10 -12.25 -0.15
CA LYS A 50 -15.95 -11.99 -1.03
C LYS A 50 -14.60 -12.31 -0.39
N VAL A 51 -14.56 -12.40 0.94
CA VAL A 51 -13.40 -12.83 1.75
C VAL A 51 -13.89 -13.86 2.75
N LYS A 52 -13.18 -14.99 2.86
CA LYS A 52 -13.61 -16.18 3.61
C LYS A 52 -12.46 -16.72 4.45
N ASP A 53 -12.56 -16.57 5.76
CA ASP A 53 -11.66 -17.17 6.75
C ASP A 53 -10.16 -16.92 6.46
N VAL A 54 -9.82 -15.65 6.23
CA VAL A 54 -8.44 -15.26 5.94
C VAL A 54 -7.69 -14.93 7.23
N SER A 55 -6.49 -15.51 7.36
CA SER A 55 -5.56 -15.20 8.45
C SER A 55 -4.16 -14.97 7.89
N PHE A 56 -3.47 -13.97 8.39
CA PHE A 56 -2.07 -13.70 8.07
C PHE A 56 -1.41 -12.86 9.17
N LYS A 57 -0.08 -12.85 9.16
CA LYS A 57 0.76 -12.05 10.05
C LYS A 57 1.65 -11.13 9.23
N LEU A 58 2.07 -10.06 9.87
CA LEU A 58 3.06 -9.11 9.39
C LEU A 58 4.02 -8.83 10.52
N HIS A 59 5.29 -9.10 10.26
CA HIS A 59 6.37 -8.91 11.20
C HIS A 59 7.04 -7.55 11.00
N LYS A 60 7.79 -7.11 12.00
CA LYS A 60 8.56 -5.86 11.94
C LYS A 60 9.62 -5.95 10.84
N GLY A 61 9.71 -4.94 9.99
CA GLY A 61 10.65 -4.92 8.87
C GLY A 61 10.21 -5.73 7.65
N GLU A 62 9.09 -6.45 7.72
CA GLU A 62 8.54 -7.22 6.62
C GLU A 62 7.60 -6.37 5.74
N ILE A 63 7.63 -6.57 4.42
CA ILE A 63 6.59 -6.15 3.49
C ILE A 63 5.80 -7.38 3.03
N VAL A 64 4.50 -7.40 3.33
CA VAL A 64 3.61 -8.51 2.92
C VAL A 64 2.77 -8.09 1.72
N GLY A 65 2.97 -8.80 0.62
CA GLY A 65 2.26 -8.67 -0.65
C GLY A 65 1.03 -9.57 -0.76
N PHE A 66 0.05 -9.14 -1.56
CA PHE A 66 -1.15 -9.89 -1.90
C PHE A 66 -1.36 -9.88 -3.42
N SER A 67 -1.08 -11.02 -4.04
CA SER A 67 -1.33 -11.29 -5.46
C SER A 67 -2.64 -12.03 -5.67
N GLY A 68 -3.15 -12.07 -6.90
CA GLY A 68 -4.38 -12.79 -7.27
C GLY A 68 -5.05 -12.16 -8.48
N LEU A 69 -5.99 -12.88 -9.09
CA LEU A 69 -6.77 -12.34 -10.22
C LEU A 69 -7.68 -11.18 -9.78
N VAL A 70 -8.09 -10.35 -10.72
CA VAL A 70 -9.11 -9.31 -10.46
C VAL A 70 -10.38 -9.98 -9.92
N GLY A 71 -10.94 -9.42 -8.84
CA GLY A 71 -12.10 -10.00 -8.16
C GLY A 71 -11.77 -11.15 -7.20
N SER A 72 -10.50 -11.46 -6.96
CA SER A 72 -10.08 -12.49 -6.00
C SER A 72 -10.38 -12.14 -4.53
N GLY A 73 -10.72 -10.88 -4.21
CA GLY A 73 -11.07 -10.43 -2.85
C GLY A 73 -9.98 -9.66 -2.10
N ARG A 74 -8.87 -9.28 -2.77
CA ARG A 74 -7.71 -8.61 -2.14
C ARG A 74 -8.06 -7.21 -1.60
N SER A 75 -8.52 -6.32 -2.48
CA SER A 75 -8.94 -4.96 -2.10
C SER A 75 -10.16 -5.02 -1.18
N GLU A 76 -11.05 -5.99 -1.36
CA GLU A 76 -12.15 -6.24 -0.42
C GLU A 76 -11.67 -6.61 0.99
N MET A 77 -10.61 -7.41 1.10
CA MET A 77 -10.00 -7.71 2.40
C MET A 77 -9.46 -6.43 3.04
N MET A 78 -8.72 -5.61 2.29
CA MET A 78 -8.15 -4.35 2.79
C MET A 78 -9.21 -3.36 3.26
N ASN A 79 -10.28 -3.19 2.48
CA ASN A 79 -11.42 -2.36 2.87
C ASN A 79 -12.09 -2.83 4.17
N SER A 80 -12.11 -4.15 4.42
CA SER A 80 -12.69 -4.72 5.65
C SER A 80 -11.77 -4.55 6.86
N ILE A 81 -10.46 -4.67 6.66
CA ILE A 81 -9.44 -4.41 7.68
C ILE A 81 -9.49 -2.94 8.09
N PHE A 82 -9.62 -2.04 7.12
CA PHE A 82 -9.70 -0.58 7.34
C PHE A 82 -11.07 -0.11 7.85
N GLY A 83 -12.06 -1.01 7.93
CA GLY A 83 -13.41 -0.71 8.40
C GLY A 83 -14.25 0.12 7.44
N ALA A 84 -13.86 0.23 6.18
CA ALA A 84 -14.67 0.84 5.12
C ALA A 84 -15.86 -0.06 4.72
N GLU A 85 -15.67 -1.37 4.81
CA GLU A 85 -16.71 -2.38 4.51
C GLU A 85 -16.93 -3.32 5.70
N PRO A 86 -18.16 -3.82 5.93
CA PRO A 86 -18.47 -4.61 7.11
C PRO A 86 -17.99 -6.07 6.99
N LYS A 87 -17.24 -6.52 8.01
CA LYS A 87 -16.90 -7.93 8.22
C LYS A 87 -18.02 -8.70 8.93
N SER A 88 -18.13 -10.00 8.65
CA SER A 88 -19.02 -10.94 9.37
C SER A 88 -18.30 -11.56 10.57
N SER A 89 -17.01 -11.88 10.43
CA SER A 89 -16.18 -12.45 11.48
C SER A 89 -14.74 -11.94 11.39
N GLY A 90 -13.96 -12.26 12.43
CA GLY A 90 -12.51 -12.11 12.43
C GLY A 90 -11.99 -10.95 13.26
N GLU A 91 -10.74 -11.09 13.64
CA GLU A 91 -10.05 -10.28 14.62
C GLU A 91 -8.83 -9.63 14.01
N VAL A 92 -8.52 -8.42 14.46
CA VAL A 92 -7.35 -7.66 14.03
C VAL A 92 -6.56 -7.30 15.28
N PHE A 93 -5.26 -7.53 15.25
CA PHE A 93 -4.33 -7.25 16.34
C PHE A 93 -3.22 -6.33 15.84
N ILE A 94 -2.85 -5.34 16.66
CA ILE A 94 -1.70 -4.46 16.45
C ILE A 94 -0.79 -4.60 17.65
N LYS A 95 0.45 -5.02 17.44
CA LYS A 95 1.45 -5.29 18.51
C LYS A 95 0.86 -6.15 19.64
N GLY A 96 0.22 -7.26 19.26
CA GLY A 96 -0.45 -8.20 20.16
C GLY A 96 -1.76 -7.73 20.80
N LYS A 97 -2.17 -6.46 20.62
CA LYS A 97 -3.42 -5.93 21.19
C LYS A 97 -4.55 -6.04 20.19
N LYS A 98 -5.64 -6.70 20.57
CA LYS A 98 -6.86 -6.76 19.76
C LYS A 98 -7.45 -5.36 19.60
N VAL A 99 -7.65 -4.92 18.36
CA VAL A 99 -8.24 -3.63 18.02
C VAL A 99 -9.62 -3.79 17.41
N ASN A 100 -10.54 -2.89 17.77
CA ASN A 100 -11.90 -2.90 17.25
C ASN A 100 -12.06 -1.83 16.17
N ILE A 101 -11.89 -2.23 14.92
CA ILE A 101 -12.03 -1.35 13.76
C ILE A 101 -13.43 -1.52 13.18
N LYS A 102 -14.25 -0.48 13.30
CA LYS A 102 -15.65 -0.43 12.83
C LYS A 102 -15.91 0.63 11.76
N SER A 103 -14.93 1.51 11.54
CA SER A 103 -15.00 2.61 10.59
C SER A 103 -13.59 3.06 10.20
N PRO A 104 -13.42 3.75 9.04
CA PRO A 104 -12.15 4.36 8.67
C PRO A 104 -11.58 5.27 9.75
N TYR A 105 -12.45 6.04 10.43
CA TYR A 105 -12.04 6.88 11.56
C TYR A 105 -11.38 6.06 12.68
N SER A 106 -12.00 4.95 13.09
CA SER A 106 -11.40 4.06 14.10
C SER A 106 -10.10 3.42 13.63
N ALA A 107 -9.95 3.11 12.34
CA ALA A 107 -8.72 2.58 11.76
C ALA A 107 -7.58 3.61 11.89
N ILE A 108 -7.83 4.86 11.49
CA ILE A 108 -6.87 5.97 11.60
C ILE A 108 -6.44 6.18 13.06
N LYS A 109 -7.39 6.14 14.01
CA LYS A 109 -7.08 6.26 15.45
C LYS A 109 -6.21 5.12 15.98
N ASN A 110 -6.36 3.92 15.44
CA ASN A 110 -5.52 2.77 15.77
C ASN A 110 -4.20 2.75 14.98
N GLY A 111 -3.93 3.78 14.15
CA GLY A 111 -2.68 3.92 13.41
C GLY A 111 -2.64 3.15 12.09
N LEU A 112 -3.79 2.81 11.49
CA LEU A 112 -3.84 2.29 10.13
C LEU A 112 -3.89 3.41 9.10
N ALA A 113 -3.24 3.18 7.97
CA ALA A 113 -3.33 3.97 6.76
C ALA A 113 -3.77 3.12 5.57
N MET A 114 -4.46 3.73 4.62
CA MET A 114 -4.85 3.07 3.38
C MET A 114 -4.65 4.01 2.18
N VAL A 115 -3.74 3.63 1.30
CA VAL A 115 -3.60 4.18 -0.05
C VAL A 115 -4.49 3.33 -0.95
N THR A 116 -5.56 3.94 -1.45
CA THR A 116 -6.64 3.27 -2.18
C THR A 116 -6.31 3.11 -3.67
N GLU A 117 -6.83 2.05 -4.30
CA GLU A 117 -6.70 1.81 -5.74
C GLU A 117 -7.19 3.00 -6.58
N ASN A 118 -8.40 3.49 -6.30
CA ASN A 118 -8.96 4.64 -7.03
C ASN A 118 -8.52 5.96 -6.39
N ARG A 119 -7.30 6.38 -6.74
CA ARG A 119 -6.72 7.62 -6.19
C ARG A 119 -7.58 8.85 -6.43
N ARG A 120 -8.31 8.93 -7.55
CA ARG A 120 -9.11 10.11 -7.89
C ARG A 120 -10.36 10.18 -7.03
N GLU A 121 -11.11 9.09 -6.93
CA GLU A 121 -12.37 9.10 -6.19
C GLU A 121 -12.20 9.05 -4.67
N THR A 122 -11.15 8.37 -4.18
CA THR A 122 -11.01 8.05 -2.75
C THR A 122 -9.65 8.41 -2.16
N GLY A 123 -8.67 8.75 -3.00
CA GLY A 123 -7.30 9.02 -2.58
C GLY A 123 -7.07 10.45 -2.07
N PHE A 124 -7.77 11.45 -2.59
CA PHE A 124 -7.57 12.85 -2.20
C PHE A 124 -8.83 13.71 -2.35
N PHE A 125 -8.81 14.89 -1.74
CA PHE A 125 -9.89 15.86 -1.86
C PHE A 125 -9.58 16.83 -3.01
N HIS A 126 -10.39 16.76 -4.08
CA HIS A 126 -10.17 17.55 -5.31
C HIS A 126 -10.23 19.06 -5.11
N ASN A 127 -11.06 19.50 -4.16
CA ASN A 127 -11.29 20.90 -3.84
C ASN A 127 -10.29 21.45 -2.82
N PHE A 128 -9.32 20.64 -2.39
CA PHE A 128 -8.31 21.03 -1.41
C PHE A 128 -6.96 21.26 -2.10
N ASP A 129 -6.19 22.18 -1.55
CA ASP A 129 -4.79 22.35 -1.92
C ASP A 129 -3.91 21.21 -1.34
N ILE A 130 -2.62 21.25 -1.65
CA ILE A 130 -1.66 20.24 -1.17
C ILE A 130 -1.58 20.26 0.36
N LYS A 131 -1.51 21.43 1.00
CA LYS A 131 -1.36 21.50 2.47
C LYS A 131 -2.57 20.94 3.20
N GLN A 132 -3.78 21.21 2.71
CA GLN A 132 -5.03 20.69 3.26
C GLN A 132 -5.12 19.18 3.06
N ASN A 133 -4.74 18.68 1.89
CA ASN A 133 -4.71 17.23 1.64
C ASN A 133 -3.73 16.50 2.57
N ILE A 134 -2.57 17.10 2.88
CA ILE A 134 -1.56 16.50 3.77
C ILE A 134 -1.98 16.56 5.23
N SER A 135 -2.50 17.69 5.68
CA SER A 135 -2.77 17.97 7.11
C SER A 135 -4.07 17.35 7.64
N ILE A 136 -5.00 16.96 6.75
CA ILE A 136 -6.32 16.46 7.15
C ILE A 136 -6.25 15.23 8.06
N LEU A 137 -5.35 14.29 7.78
CA LEU A 137 -5.23 13.06 8.58
C LEU A 137 -4.61 13.30 9.96
N PRO A 138 -3.54 14.09 10.13
CA PRO A 138 -3.12 14.56 11.44
C PRO A 138 -4.26 15.15 12.28
N PHE A 139 -5.11 16.00 11.69
CA PHE A 139 -6.27 16.55 12.39
C PHE A 139 -7.31 15.49 12.74
N ILE A 140 -7.63 14.57 11.82
CA ILE A 140 -8.54 13.45 12.12
C ILE A 140 -7.95 12.58 13.24
N LYS A 141 -6.64 12.32 13.25
CA LYS A 141 -5.98 11.53 14.28
C LYS A 141 -5.93 12.22 15.65
N SER A 142 -5.88 13.54 15.72
CA SER A 142 -5.95 14.30 16.98
C SER A 142 -7.38 14.68 17.41
N SER A 143 -8.36 14.59 16.51
CA SER A 143 -9.75 14.99 16.76
C SER A 143 -10.45 14.20 17.89
N THR A 144 -11.53 14.76 18.43
CA THR A 144 -12.40 14.16 19.45
C THR A 144 -13.83 14.03 18.92
N LEU A 145 -14.71 13.41 19.69
CA LEU A 145 -16.15 13.30 19.37
C LEU A 145 -16.42 12.72 17.97
N GLY A 146 -15.68 11.67 17.59
CA GLY A 146 -15.87 11.02 16.29
C GLY A 146 -15.48 11.88 15.08
N GLY A 147 -14.62 12.88 15.27
CA GLY A 147 -14.18 13.80 14.21
C GLY A 147 -14.86 15.17 14.24
N ALA A 148 -15.88 15.37 15.11
CA ALA A 148 -16.59 16.63 15.23
C ALA A 148 -15.90 17.66 16.14
N GLY A 149 -14.93 17.24 16.96
CA GLY A 149 -14.15 18.11 17.84
C GLY A 149 -12.69 18.17 17.42
N GLY A 150 -12.08 19.35 17.45
CA GLY A 150 -10.67 19.55 17.13
C GLY A 150 -10.37 20.98 16.74
N LEU A 151 -9.09 21.35 16.76
CA LEU A 151 -8.62 22.64 16.27
C LEU A 151 -7.82 22.42 15.00
N THR A 152 -8.17 23.16 13.95
CA THR A 152 -7.33 23.29 12.75
C THR A 152 -6.37 24.46 12.93
N SER A 153 -5.24 24.41 12.25
CA SER A 153 -4.23 25.47 12.31
C SER A 153 -3.56 25.61 10.97
N SER A 154 -3.80 26.73 10.28
CA SER A 154 -3.19 26.98 8.96
C SER A 154 -1.66 27.01 9.02
N LYS A 155 -1.09 27.45 10.16
CA LYS A 155 0.36 27.36 10.41
C LYS A 155 0.84 25.91 10.41
N PHE A 156 0.14 25.04 11.14
CA PHE A 156 0.45 23.61 11.17
C PHE A 156 0.27 22.96 9.80
N GLU A 157 -0.79 23.30 9.05
CA GLU A 157 -1.01 22.78 7.69
C GLU A 157 0.21 23.04 6.80
N LYS A 158 0.68 24.30 6.80
CA LYS A 158 1.83 24.71 6.00
C LYS A 158 3.12 24.03 6.43
N GLU A 159 3.42 24.01 7.73
CA GLU A 159 4.63 23.36 8.27
C GLU A 159 4.65 21.85 7.95
N CYS A 160 3.51 21.19 8.14
CA CYS A 160 3.33 19.77 7.83
C CYS A 160 3.53 19.50 6.33
N ALA A 161 2.93 20.32 5.47
CA ALA A 161 3.01 20.16 4.03
C ALA A 161 4.42 20.39 3.48
N GLU A 162 5.14 21.40 3.98
CA GLU A 162 6.52 21.69 3.57
C GLU A 162 7.49 20.58 4.01
N ALA A 163 7.27 20.01 5.20
CA ALA A 163 8.03 18.85 5.67
C ALA A 163 7.84 17.65 4.73
N GLN A 164 6.60 17.34 4.35
CA GLN A 164 6.31 16.21 3.44
C GLN A 164 6.73 16.49 1.99
N LYS A 165 6.62 17.74 1.54
CA LYS A 165 7.13 18.16 0.22
C LYS A 165 8.62 17.85 0.09
N LYS A 166 9.40 18.15 1.14
CA LYS A 166 10.84 17.87 1.20
C LYS A 166 11.12 16.38 1.31
N SER A 167 10.44 15.66 2.21
CA SER A 167 10.72 14.24 2.47
C SER A 167 10.37 13.33 1.30
N LEU A 168 9.30 13.64 0.56
CA LEU A 168 8.77 12.84 -0.55
C LEU A 168 9.11 13.41 -1.93
N ASN A 169 9.90 14.48 -1.98
CA ASN A 169 10.28 15.16 -3.22
C ASN A 169 9.05 15.48 -4.11
N ILE A 170 8.05 16.15 -3.51
CA ILE A 170 6.83 16.58 -4.21
C ILE A 170 7.17 17.80 -5.05
N LYS A 171 7.03 17.65 -6.37
CA LYS A 171 7.26 18.73 -7.35
C LYS A 171 5.98 19.57 -7.47
N CYS A 172 5.96 20.71 -6.80
CA CYS A 172 4.90 21.72 -6.87
C CYS A 172 5.49 23.14 -6.75
N TYR A 173 4.79 24.15 -7.25
CA TYR A 173 5.25 25.55 -7.11
C TYR A 173 5.04 26.09 -5.69
N SER A 174 3.97 25.68 -5.01
CA SER A 174 3.66 25.99 -3.61
C SER A 174 2.83 24.86 -3.00
N VAL A 175 2.86 24.72 -1.66
CA VAL A 175 1.92 23.85 -0.95
C VAL A 175 0.48 24.38 -0.94
N ASP A 176 0.28 25.64 -1.36
CA ASP A 176 -1.04 26.25 -1.59
C ASP A 176 -1.62 25.90 -2.98
N GLN A 177 -0.87 25.17 -3.82
CA GLN A 177 -1.33 24.73 -5.14
C GLN A 177 -2.46 23.69 -5.03
N GLY A 178 -3.44 23.76 -5.93
CA GLY A 178 -4.48 22.74 -6.07
C GLY A 178 -3.91 21.38 -6.46
N ILE A 179 -4.29 20.31 -5.76
CA ILE A 179 -3.73 18.97 -6.02
C ILE A 179 -4.05 18.43 -7.42
N THR A 180 -5.17 18.86 -8.01
CA THR A 180 -5.60 18.46 -9.36
C THR A 180 -4.69 18.97 -10.46
N GLU A 181 -3.87 19.99 -10.19
CA GLU A 181 -2.90 20.55 -11.13
C GLU A 181 -1.58 19.76 -11.19
N LEU A 182 -1.36 18.84 -10.26
CA LEU A 182 -0.15 18.02 -10.20
C LEU A 182 -0.22 16.84 -11.19
N SER A 183 0.96 16.38 -11.63
CA SER A 183 1.07 15.10 -12.34
C SER A 183 0.64 13.92 -11.45
N GLY A 184 0.25 12.80 -12.04
CA GLY A 184 -0.22 11.61 -11.31
C GLY A 184 0.77 11.12 -10.24
N GLY A 185 2.07 11.09 -10.53
CA GLY A 185 3.10 10.72 -9.56
C GLY A 185 3.19 11.68 -8.37
N ASN A 186 3.08 13.00 -8.61
CA ASN A 186 3.08 13.98 -7.53
C ASN A 186 1.77 13.96 -6.72
N GLN A 187 0.62 13.71 -7.35
CA GLN A 187 -0.62 13.43 -6.64
C GLN A 187 -0.44 12.25 -5.69
N GLN A 188 0.15 11.15 -6.18
CA GLN A 188 0.41 9.96 -5.36
C GLN A 188 1.32 10.26 -4.17
N LYS A 189 2.39 11.05 -4.36
CA LYS A 189 3.25 11.49 -3.26
C LYS A 189 2.53 12.36 -2.24
N VAL A 190 1.58 13.20 -2.64
CA VAL A 190 0.74 13.98 -1.70
C VAL A 190 -0.17 13.04 -0.89
N ILE A 191 -0.77 12.03 -1.55
CA ILE A 191 -1.59 10.99 -0.89
C ILE A 191 -0.77 10.17 0.10
N LEU A 192 0.50 9.91 -0.19
CA LEU A 192 1.41 9.26 0.74
C LEU A 192 1.80 10.19 1.89
N GLY A 193 2.08 11.45 1.57
CA GLY A 193 2.44 12.49 2.54
C GLY A 193 1.41 12.68 3.63
N LYS A 194 0.10 12.61 3.32
CA LYS A 194 -0.95 12.69 4.35
C LYS A 194 -0.89 11.55 5.36
N TRP A 195 -0.55 10.33 4.93
CA TRP A 195 -0.47 9.15 5.80
C TRP A 195 0.81 9.13 6.63
N VAL A 196 1.93 9.58 6.05
CA VAL A 196 3.21 9.76 6.75
C VAL A 196 3.09 10.85 7.81
N ALA A 197 2.48 11.99 7.46
CA ALA A 197 2.21 13.09 8.39
C ALA A 197 1.36 12.66 9.60
N ALA A 198 0.45 11.69 9.40
CA ALA A 198 -0.38 11.16 10.46
C ALA A 198 0.33 10.13 11.36
N ASP A 199 1.62 9.87 11.19
CA ASP A 199 2.40 8.86 11.95
C ASP A 199 1.67 7.50 12.02
N SER A 200 1.27 7.00 10.86
CA SER A 200 0.61 5.71 10.74
C SER A 200 1.60 4.59 11.09
N GLN A 201 1.12 3.53 11.75
CA GLN A 201 1.93 2.38 12.18
C GLN A 201 1.85 1.24 11.17
N ILE A 202 0.68 1.00 10.60
CA ILE A 202 0.44 -0.02 9.56
C ILE A 202 -0.12 0.69 8.32
N ILE A 203 0.47 0.48 7.16
CA ILE A 203 0.13 1.16 5.92
C ILE A 203 -0.24 0.12 4.88
N ILE A 204 -1.45 0.24 4.35
CA ILE A 204 -1.97 -0.60 3.26
C ILE A 204 -1.82 0.17 1.96
N PHE A 205 -1.13 -0.42 1.00
CA PHE A 205 -0.96 0.07 -0.36
C PHE A 205 -1.80 -0.80 -1.29
N ASP A 206 -2.91 -0.25 -1.82
CA ASP A 206 -3.80 -0.94 -2.74
C ASP A 206 -3.62 -0.37 -4.15
N GLU A 207 -2.99 -1.15 -5.04
CA GLU A 207 -2.60 -0.77 -6.40
C GLU A 207 -1.87 0.59 -6.45
N PRO A 208 -0.82 0.80 -5.62
CA PRO A 208 -0.27 2.12 -5.33
C PRO A 208 0.39 2.81 -6.52
N THR A 209 0.76 2.07 -7.56
CA THR A 209 1.41 2.60 -8.76
C THR A 209 0.54 2.57 -10.01
N LYS A 210 -0.77 2.32 -9.86
CA LYS A 210 -1.70 2.34 -11.00
C LYS A 210 -1.76 3.73 -11.64
N GLY A 211 -1.45 3.80 -12.94
CA GLY A 211 -1.55 5.03 -13.73
C GLY A 211 -0.57 6.14 -13.32
N ILE A 212 0.65 5.79 -12.89
CA ILE A 212 1.79 6.72 -12.73
C ILE A 212 2.96 6.29 -13.63
N ASP A 213 3.88 7.21 -13.91
CA ASP A 213 5.07 6.94 -14.72
C ASP A 213 6.11 6.07 -13.99
N ILE A 214 6.98 5.42 -14.76
CA ILE A 214 7.97 4.45 -14.27
C ILE A 214 8.95 5.06 -13.25
N GLY A 215 9.32 6.33 -13.42
CA GLY A 215 10.21 7.04 -12.49
C GLY A 215 9.54 7.22 -11.12
N SER A 216 8.29 7.66 -11.13
CA SER A 216 7.47 7.77 -9.92
C SER A 216 7.23 6.42 -9.25
N LYS A 217 7.11 5.30 -10.00
CA LYS A 217 6.98 3.95 -9.40
C LYS A 217 8.17 3.61 -8.52
N SER A 218 9.39 3.78 -9.04
CA SER A 218 10.63 3.47 -8.30
C SER A 218 10.77 4.29 -7.02
N GLU A 219 10.39 5.57 -7.04
CA GLU A 219 10.38 6.40 -5.84
C GLU A 219 9.39 5.89 -4.77
N ILE A 220 8.24 5.37 -5.18
CA ILE A 220 7.26 4.77 -4.25
C ILE A 220 7.77 3.44 -3.69
N TYR A 221 8.45 2.61 -4.49
CA TYR A 221 9.06 1.36 -4.03
C TYR A 221 10.09 1.62 -2.94
N THR A 222 10.96 2.61 -3.17
CA THR A 222 11.96 3.06 -2.20
C THR A 222 11.29 3.55 -0.92
N LEU A 223 10.17 4.28 -1.03
CA LEU A 223 9.42 4.73 0.13
C LEU A 223 8.81 3.57 0.92
N MET A 224 8.20 2.58 0.25
CA MET A 224 7.62 1.41 0.93
C MET A 224 8.68 0.66 1.72
N ARG A 225 9.85 0.42 1.11
CA ARG A 225 11.00 -0.22 1.76
C ARG A 225 11.46 0.57 2.97
N LYS A 226 11.70 1.87 2.79
CA LYS A 226 12.09 2.79 3.88
C LYS A 226 11.12 2.75 5.06
N LEU A 227 9.81 2.76 4.80
CA LEU A 227 8.80 2.71 5.85
C LEU A 227 8.87 1.40 6.65
N ALA A 228 9.04 0.27 5.96
CA ALA A 228 9.21 -1.02 6.61
C ALA A 228 10.51 -1.07 7.45
N ASP A 229 11.60 -0.52 6.95
CA ASP A 229 12.90 -0.45 7.66
C ASP A 229 12.85 0.46 8.89
N GLU A 230 11.99 1.49 8.87
CA GLU A 230 11.65 2.32 10.04
C GLU A 230 10.75 1.58 11.06
N GLY A 231 10.41 0.31 10.80
CA GLY A 231 9.60 -0.55 11.66
C GLY A 231 8.09 -0.33 11.51
N LYS A 232 7.64 0.33 10.44
CA LYS A 232 6.22 0.40 10.09
C LYS A 232 5.79 -0.92 9.45
N GLY A 233 4.53 -1.30 9.63
CA GLY A 233 3.96 -2.42 8.89
C GLY A 233 3.53 -1.98 7.51
N VAL A 234 3.92 -2.72 6.47
CA VAL A 234 3.57 -2.41 5.09
C VAL A 234 2.88 -3.62 4.45
N LEU A 235 1.66 -3.40 3.98
CA LEU A 235 0.88 -4.36 3.19
C LEU A 235 0.74 -3.84 1.77
N VAL A 236 0.97 -4.67 0.76
CA VAL A 236 0.90 -4.28 -0.65
C VAL A 236 -0.08 -5.19 -1.40
N VAL A 237 -1.07 -4.61 -2.07
CA VAL A 237 -1.93 -5.30 -3.03
C VAL A 237 -1.58 -4.76 -4.41
N SER A 238 -1.31 -5.66 -5.35
CA SER A 238 -1.02 -5.26 -6.72
C SER A 238 -1.44 -6.32 -7.72
N SER A 239 -1.96 -5.87 -8.86
CA SER A 239 -2.18 -6.68 -10.05
C SER A 239 -0.93 -6.82 -10.91
N GLU A 240 0.10 -5.98 -10.69
CA GLU A 240 1.37 -6.04 -11.39
C GLU A 240 2.36 -6.93 -10.60
N LEU A 241 2.57 -8.17 -11.03
CA LEU A 241 3.54 -9.07 -10.38
C LEU A 241 4.96 -8.49 -10.26
N PRO A 242 5.49 -7.77 -11.28
CA PRO A 242 6.76 -7.06 -11.14
C PRO A 242 6.84 -6.13 -9.93
N GLU A 243 5.75 -5.47 -9.55
CA GLU A 243 5.70 -4.61 -8.36
C GLU A 243 5.87 -5.45 -7.08
N LEU A 244 5.08 -6.52 -6.94
CA LEU A 244 5.17 -7.38 -5.76
C LEU A 244 6.55 -8.02 -5.63
N LEU A 245 7.10 -8.53 -6.74
CA LEU A 245 8.43 -9.14 -6.76
C LEU A 245 9.54 -8.12 -6.47
N ALA A 246 9.35 -6.85 -6.83
CA ALA A 246 10.34 -5.82 -6.53
C ALA A 246 10.36 -5.42 -5.05
N VAL A 247 9.23 -5.49 -4.31
CA VAL A 247 9.13 -4.87 -2.97
C VAL A 247 8.74 -5.81 -1.84
N CYS A 248 8.10 -6.94 -2.10
CA CYS A 248 7.52 -7.78 -1.05
C CYS A 248 8.50 -8.87 -0.60
N ASP A 249 8.60 -9.04 0.71
CA ASP A 249 9.34 -10.11 1.36
C ASP A 249 8.55 -11.43 1.35
N THR A 250 7.24 -11.32 1.58
CA THR A 250 6.30 -12.45 1.60
C THR A 250 5.13 -12.13 0.68
N ILE A 251 4.75 -13.05 -0.21
CA ILE A 251 3.63 -12.86 -1.14
C ILE A 251 2.55 -13.91 -0.88
N ASN A 252 1.38 -13.45 -0.48
CA ASN A 252 0.17 -14.26 -0.35
C ASN A 252 -0.60 -14.26 -1.68
N VAL A 253 -0.95 -15.45 -2.17
CA VAL A 253 -1.78 -15.62 -3.36
C VAL A 253 -3.23 -15.78 -2.96
N PHE A 254 -4.05 -14.84 -3.42
CA PHE A 254 -5.49 -14.80 -3.20
C PHE A 254 -6.24 -15.47 -4.35
N ARG A 255 -7.20 -16.33 -4.00
CA ARG A 255 -8.13 -16.96 -4.93
C ARG A 255 -9.48 -17.15 -4.24
N GLU A 256 -10.55 -16.71 -4.89
CA GLU A 256 -11.94 -16.86 -4.43
C GLU A 256 -12.18 -16.44 -2.96
N GLY A 257 -11.53 -15.34 -2.55
CA GLY A 257 -11.66 -14.77 -1.21
C GLY A 257 -10.81 -15.43 -0.13
N ARG A 258 -9.88 -16.32 -0.51
CA ARG A 258 -8.99 -17.03 0.42
C ARG A 258 -7.53 -16.83 0.04
N ILE A 259 -6.63 -16.91 1.02
CA ILE A 259 -5.20 -17.12 0.76
C ILE A 259 -5.03 -18.61 0.48
N VAL A 260 -4.57 -18.96 -0.73
CA VAL A 260 -4.38 -20.36 -1.15
C VAL A 260 -2.94 -20.81 -1.07
N LYS A 261 -1.99 -19.87 -1.12
CA LYS A 261 -0.56 -20.13 -1.01
C LYS A 261 0.17 -18.89 -0.54
N THR A 262 1.28 -19.08 0.16
CA THR A 262 2.19 -18.02 0.58
C THR A 262 3.58 -18.40 0.10
N PHE A 263 4.30 -17.44 -0.46
CA PHE A 263 5.67 -17.61 -0.94
C PHE A 263 6.59 -16.63 -0.21
N PRO A 264 7.74 -17.08 0.32
CA PRO A 264 8.84 -16.17 0.59
C PRO A 264 9.38 -15.61 -0.73
N HIS A 265 10.01 -14.44 -0.69
CA HIS A 265 10.52 -13.75 -1.88
C HIS A 265 11.34 -14.66 -2.81
N ARG A 266 12.25 -15.48 -2.27
CA ARG A 266 13.12 -16.37 -3.07
C ARG A 266 12.36 -17.44 -3.87
N GLU A 267 11.20 -17.87 -3.40
CA GLU A 267 10.35 -18.84 -4.09
C GLU A 267 9.28 -18.17 -4.96
N ALA A 268 9.09 -16.86 -4.78
CA ALA A 268 8.12 -16.09 -5.52
C ALA A 268 8.65 -15.81 -6.94
N THR A 269 8.17 -16.57 -7.90
CA THR A 269 8.33 -16.27 -9.33
C THR A 269 6.97 -15.92 -9.93
N GLU A 270 6.96 -15.18 -11.04
CA GLU A 270 5.70 -14.89 -11.75
C GLU A 270 4.94 -16.19 -12.08
N GLU A 271 5.66 -17.20 -12.57
CA GLU A 271 5.10 -18.52 -12.87
C GLU A 271 4.46 -19.17 -11.64
N ASN A 272 5.16 -19.23 -10.51
CA ASN A 272 4.66 -19.83 -9.28
C ASN A 272 3.40 -19.13 -8.76
N ILE A 273 3.38 -17.80 -8.81
CA ILE A 273 2.25 -16.98 -8.39
C ILE A 273 1.05 -17.17 -9.32
N ILE A 274 1.27 -17.15 -10.64
CA ILE A 274 0.20 -17.37 -11.63
C ILE A 274 -0.40 -18.76 -11.48
N LYS A 275 0.45 -19.79 -11.37
CA LYS A 275 0.01 -21.19 -11.19
C LYS A 275 -0.84 -21.36 -9.93
N ALA A 276 -0.45 -20.72 -8.82
CA ALA A 276 -1.25 -20.73 -7.59
C ALA A 276 -2.59 -19.97 -7.75
N SER A 277 -2.62 -18.93 -8.60
CA SER A 277 -3.79 -18.09 -8.84
C SER A 277 -4.85 -18.76 -9.72
N THR A 278 -4.46 -19.66 -10.63
CA THR A 278 -5.37 -20.18 -11.68
C THR A 278 -5.92 -21.59 -11.45
N ALA A 279 -5.28 -22.44 -10.64
CA ALA A 279 -5.74 -23.79 -10.23
C ALA A 279 -6.09 -24.83 -11.32
N ASP A 280 -6.41 -24.47 -12.56
CA ASP A 280 -7.02 -25.34 -13.57
C ASP A 280 -6.11 -25.64 -14.78
N ILE A 281 -4.79 -25.48 -14.65
CA ILE A 281 -3.83 -25.99 -15.64
C ILE A 281 -3.05 -27.14 -15.00
N ALA A 282 -3.72 -28.29 -14.90
CA ALA A 282 -3.13 -29.60 -14.63
C ALA A 282 -3.52 -30.55 -15.77
#